data_AF-A0A4Y7RPL4-F1
#
_entry.id   AF-A0A4Y7RPL4-F1
#
_cell.length_a   1.000
_cell.length_b   1.000
_cell.length_c   1.000
_cell.angle_alpha   90.00
_cell.angle_beta   90.00
_cell.angle_gamma   90.00
#
_symmetry.space_group_name_H-M   'P 1'
#
loop_
_entity.id
_entity.type
_entity.pdbx_description
1 polymer ?
#
loop_
_entity_poly.entity_id
_entity_poly.type
_entity_poly.pdbx_seq_one_letter_code
_entity_poly.pdbx_strand_id
1 'polypeptide(L)'
;MAKSRSKKTGMTGLEIKAELVRRGIKLVEIADLAGVSQAAVTRALKDSDRYYGHRLRPIIAEALGLPVDAIWPPEGKQKLAQ
;
A
#
# COMPACT_ATOMS: atom_id res chain seq x y z
N MET A 1 -22.07 12.42 -13.72
CA MET A 1 -21.83 11.75 -12.43
C MET A 1 -20.47 12.18 -11.88
N ALA A 2 -20.45 13.18 -10.99
CA ALA A 2 -19.22 13.65 -10.38
C ALA A 2 -18.91 12.80 -9.14
N LYS A 3 -17.96 11.87 -9.22
CA LYS A 3 -17.42 11.20 -8.03
C LYS A 3 -16.44 12.16 -7.36
N SER A 4 -16.90 12.71 -6.24
CA SER A 4 -16.12 13.43 -5.23
C SER A 4 -14.76 12.75 -5.01
N ARG A 5 -13.67 13.42 -5.38
CA ARG A 5 -12.32 13.01 -4.98
C ARG A 5 -12.15 13.44 -3.53
N SER A 6 -12.61 12.58 -2.62
CA SER A 6 -12.30 12.70 -1.19
C SER A 6 -10.79 12.87 -1.02
N LYS A 7 -10.38 13.80 -0.13
CA LYS A 7 -8.98 14.04 0.25
C LYS A 7 -8.26 12.70 0.38
N LYS A 8 -7.17 12.49 -0.36
CA LYS A 8 -6.38 11.25 -0.36
C LYS A 8 -5.72 11.04 1.01
N THR A 9 -6.45 10.50 1.97
CA THR A 9 -5.88 9.69 3.04
C THR A 9 -5.32 8.43 2.38
N GLY A 10 -4.04 8.12 2.60
CA GLY A 10 -3.45 6.88 2.10
C GLY A 10 -4.22 5.65 2.56
N MET A 11 -3.89 4.49 1.99
CA MET A 11 -4.47 3.23 2.43
C MET A 11 -3.71 2.70 3.64
N THR A 12 -4.46 2.21 4.62
CA THR A 12 -3.96 1.38 5.71
C THR A 12 -3.53 0.01 5.17
N GLY A 13 -2.68 -0.69 5.91
CA GLY A 13 -2.26 -2.05 5.57
C GLY A 13 -3.41 -3.04 5.42
N LEU A 14 -4.49 -2.87 6.19
CA LEU A 14 -5.72 -3.66 6.05
C LEU A 14 -6.44 -3.39 4.73
N GLU A 15 -6.57 -2.12 4.33
CA GLU A 15 -7.20 -1.73 3.08
C GLU A 15 -6.41 -2.23 1.87
N ILE A 16 -5.08 -2.16 1.93
CA ILE A 16 -4.19 -2.70 0.90
C ILE A 16 -4.41 -4.22 0.78
N LYS A 17 -4.47 -4.93 1.90
CA LYS A 17 -4.73 -6.38 1.91
C LYS A 17 -6.10 -6.72 1.33
N ALA A 18 -7.14 -5.96 1.68
CA ALA A 18 -8.48 -6.14 1.15
C ALA A 18 -8.53 -5.93 -0.37
N GLU A 19 -7.83 -4.90 -0.87
CA GLU A 19 -7.78 -4.58 -2.29
C GLU A 19 -7.01 -5.63 -3.10
N LEU A 20 -5.90 -6.16 -2.56
CA LEU A 20 -5.16 -7.28 -3.17
C LEU A 20 -6.07 -8.51 -3.31
N VAL A 21 -6.78 -8.86 -2.24
CA VAL A 21 -7.74 -9.98 -2.25
C VAL A 21 -8.87 -9.73 -3.26
N ARG A 22 -9.43 -8.52 -3.31
CA ARG A 22 -10.49 -8.14 -4.26
C ARG A 22 -10.05 -8.30 -5.72
N ARG A 23 -8.75 -8.13 -6.00
CA ARG A 23 -8.15 -8.29 -7.33
C ARG A 23 -7.63 -9.71 -7.61
N GLY A 24 -7.74 -10.62 -6.65
CA GLY A 24 -7.22 -11.98 -6.78
C GLY A 24 -5.70 -12.07 -6.71
N ILE A 25 -5.01 -11.03 -6.22
CA ILE A 25 -3.55 -10.99 -6.09
C ILE A 25 -3.17 -11.59 -4.74
N LYS A 26 -2.36 -12.65 -4.77
CA LYS A 26 -1.92 -13.34 -3.56
C LYS A 26 -0.67 -12.71 -2.99
N LEU A 27 -0.55 -12.70 -1.66
CA LEU A 27 0.66 -12.19 -0.99
C LEU A 27 1.93 -12.98 -1.34
N VAL A 28 1.79 -14.26 -1.73
CA VAL A 28 2.91 -15.09 -2.19
C VAL A 28 3.47 -14.57 -3.51
N GLU A 29 2.63 -14.11 -4.43
CA GLU A 29 3.07 -13.57 -5.71
C GLU A 29 3.86 -12.27 -5.52
N ILE A 30 3.42 -11.42 -4.60
CA ILE A 30 4.16 -10.21 -4.21
C ILE A 30 5.51 -10.57 -3.57
N ALA A 31 5.53 -11.59 -2.71
CA ALA A 31 6.75 -12.07 -2.08
C ALA A 31 7.76 -12.60 -3.11
N ASP A 32 7.29 -13.40 -4.07
CA ASP A 32 8.10 -13.98 -5.14
C ASP A 32 8.70 -12.88 -6.04
N LEU A 33 7.88 -11.90 -6.45
CA LEU A 33 8.33 -10.75 -7.24
C LEU A 33 9.36 -9.90 -6.49
N ALA A 34 9.22 -9.78 -5.17
CA ALA A 34 10.11 -9.00 -4.32
C ALA A 34 11.35 -9.78 -3.86
N GLY A 35 11.42 -11.09 -4.10
CA GLY A 35 12.48 -11.96 -3.57
C GLY A 35 12.53 -11.99 -2.05
N VAL A 36 11.38 -11.91 -1.37
CA VAL A 36 11.27 -11.95 0.10
C VAL A 36 10.29 -13.01 0.56
N SER A 37 10.23 -13.27 1.87
CA SER A 37 9.21 -14.16 2.44
C SER A 37 7.83 -13.50 2.50
N GLN A 38 6.77 -14.30 2.43
CA GLN A 38 5.39 -13.85 2.64
C GLN A 38 5.19 -13.16 4.02
N ALA A 39 5.95 -13.57 5.03
CA ALA A 39 5.95 -12.93 6.34
C ALA A 39 6.48 -11.49 6.28
N ALA A 40 7.50 -11.22 5.44
CA ALA A 40 7.99 -9.86 5.21
C ALA A 40 6.94 -8.97 4.53
N VAL A 41 6.16 -9.51 3.60
CA VAL A 41 5.02 -8.82 2.99
C VAL A 41 3.96 -8.48 4.05
N THR A 42 3.58 -9.47 4.87
CA THR A 42 2.61 -9.26 5.97
C THR A 42 3.10 -8.20 6.95
N ARG A 43 4.40 -8.19 7.25
CA ARG A 43 5.03 -7.20 8.13
C ARG A 43 5.01 -5.79 7.52
N ALA A 44 5.22 -5.66 6.22
CA ALA A 44 5.13 -4.38 5.50
C ALA A 44 3.70 -3.81 5.43
N LEU A 45 2.69 -4.67 5.53
CA LEU A 45 1.28 -4.30 5.62
C LEU A 45 0.81 -4.09 7.07
N LYS A 46 1.70 -4.11 8.06
CA LYS A 46 1.33 -3.86 9.45
C LYS A 46 1.59 -2.39 9.77
N ASP A 47 0.53 -1.61 9.94
CA ASP A 47 0.61 -0.16 10.20
C ASP A 47 1.35 0.20 11.50
N SER A 48 1.52 -0.75 12.41
CA SER A 48 2.24 -0.57 13.69
C SER A 48 3.74 -0.93 13.61
N ASP A 49 4.24 -1.41 12.48
CA ASP A 49 5.65 -1.74 12.31
C ASP A 49 6.43 -0.56 11.71
N ARG A 50 7.63 -0.27 12.24
CA ARG A 50 8.53 0.75 11.66
C ARG A 50 9.14 0.30 10.33
N TYR A 51 8.90 -0.96 9.95
CA TYR A 51 9.34 -1.50 8.68
C TYR A 51 8.64 -0.81 7.51
N TYR A 52 9.32 0.19 6.94
CA TYR A 52 8.80 0.97 5.82
C TYR A 52 8.60 0.13 4.55
N GLY A 53 9.32 -0.99 4.41
CA GLY A 53 9.15 -1.89 3.27
C GLY A 53 9.47 -1.22 1.93
N HIS A 54 10.57 -0.43 1.86
CA HIS A 54 10.95 0.34 0.67
C HIS A 54 10.96 -0.46 -0.65
N ARG A 55 11.31 -1.75 -0.61
CA ARG A 55 11.27 -2.64 -1.79
C ARG A 55 9.87 -3.16 -2.10
N LEU A 56 9.02 -3.33 -1.09
CA LEU A 56 7.69 -3.92 -1.22
C LEU A 56 6.63 -2.91 -1.69
N ARG A 57 6.71 -1.67 -1.22
CA ARG A 57 5.77 -0.60 -1.61
C ARG A 57 5.64 -0.40 -3.12
N PRO A 58 6.72 -0.26 -3.91
CA PRO A 58 6.58 -0.11 -5.36
C PRO A 58 5.96 -1.33 -6.02
N ILE A 59 6.31 -2.54 -5.59
CA ILE A 59 5.78 -3.80 -6.14
C ILE A 59 4.28 -3.94 -5.85
N ILE A 60 3.87 -3.66 -4.61
CA ILE A 60 2.45 -3.67 -4.23
C ILE A 60 1.68 -2.58 -4.98
N ALA A 61 2.26 -1.40 -5.15
CA ALA A 61 1.66 -0.30 -5.89
C ALA A 61 1.45 -0.65 -7.37
N GLU A 62 2.45 -1.26 -8.00
CA GLU A 62 2.39 -1.77 -9.37
C GLU A 62 1.31 -2.85 -9.51
N ALA A 63 1.27 -3.83 -8.59
CA ALA A 63 0.25 -4.87 -8.57
C ALA A 63 -1.17 -4.28 -8.42
N LEU A 64 -1.30 -3.17 -7.69
CA LEU A 64 -2.55 -2.42 -7.55
C LEU A 64 -2.79 -1.40 -8.67
N GLY A 65 -1.89 -1.23 -9.64
CA GLY A 65 -2.00 -0.23 -10.69
C GLY A 65 -2.19 1.20 -10.15
N LEU A 66 -1.64 1.48 -8.97
CA LEU A 66 -1.74 2.76 -8.29
C LEU A 66 -0.33 3.32 -8.07
N PRO A 67 -0.16 4.65 -8.06
CA PRO A 67 1.12 5.23 -7.68
C PRO A 67 1.37 5.00 -6.18
N VAL A 68 2.64 4.79 -5.80
CA VAL A 68 3.05 4.58 -4.40
C VAL A 68 2.49 5.67 -3.50
N ASP A 69 2.56 6.94 -3.92
CA ASP A 69 2.05 8.09 -3.14
C ASP A 69 0.53 8.12 -2.94
N ALA A 70 -0.24 7.38 -3.76
CA ALA A 70 -1.68 7.25 -3.52
C ALA A 70 -2.00 6.22 -2.44
N ILE A 71 -1.12 5.23 -2.24
CA ILE A 71 -1.26 4.20 -1.22
C ILE A 71 -0.57 4.67 0.07
N TRP A 72 0.68 5.12 -0.03
CA TRP A 72 1.51 5.64 1.05
C TRP A 72 1.93 7.08 0.74
N PRO A 73 1.13 8.09 1.12
CA PRO A 73 1.51 9.49 0.90
C PRO A 73 2.80 9.83 1.68
N PRO A 74 3.70 10.64 1.11
CA PRO A 74 4.89 11.09 1.82
C PRO A 74 4.49 11.88 3.08
N GLU A 75 5.25 11.74 4.17
CA GLU A 75 4.96 12.34 5.49
C GLU A 75 4.96 13.88 5.52
N GLY A 76 5.06 14.55 4.36
CA GLY A 76 5.01 16.01 4.22
C GLY A 76 3.67 16.59 3.74
N LYS A 77 2.59 15.81 3.59
CA LYS A 77 1.25 16.34 3.19
C LYS A 77 0.18 16.25 4.27
N GLN A 78 0.60 16.07 5.53
CA GLN A 78 -0.26 16.31 6.69
C GLN A 78 0.02 17.70 7.26
N LYS A 79 -0.60 18.74 6.65
CA LYS A 79 -1.02 20.04 7.23
C LYS A 79 -0.90 21.17 6.21
N LEU A 80 -2.06 21.64 5.75
CA LEU A 80 -2.43 23.06 5.69
C LEU A 80 -3.94 23.12 5.43
N ALA A 81 -4.70 22.77 6.46
CA ALA A 81 -5.95 23.44 6.73
C ALA A 81 -5.65 24.34 7.94
N GLN A 82 -5.20 25.57 7.66
CA GLN A 82 -5.39 26.70 8.56
C GLN A 82 -6.68 27.38 8.15
#